data_AF-A0A2R6K5F0-F1
#
_entry.id   AF-A0A2R6K5F0-F1
#
_cell.length_a   1.000
_cell.length_b   1.000
_cell.length_c   1.000
_cell.angle_alpha   90.00
_cell.angle_beta   90.00
_cell.angle_gamma   90.00
#
_symmetry.space_group_name_H-M   'P 1'
#
loop_
_entity.id
_entity.type
_entity.pdbx_description
1 polymer ?
#
loop_
_entity_poly.entity_id
_entity_poly.type
_entity_poly.pdbx_seq_one_letter_code
_entity_poly.pdbx_strand_id
1 'polypeptide(L)'
;MVEQYRPAIGEHCLELVAGVVEDGESYTEAGARELREEAGFDPAGISLVEEFWCATGVLRHRRAIVFAEGLTPVERQLDGNEFLTVTTVPVEDALERARAEPANDATIEGILLSRADGLL
;
A
#
# COMPACT_ATOMS: atom_id res chain seq x y z
N MET A 1 -1.16 0.33 7.91
CA MET A 1 -0.65 -0.91 7.27
C MET A 1 -1.74 -1.96 7.34
N VAL A 2 -1.67 -2.97 6.49
CA VAL A 2 -2.61 -4.09 6.43
C VAL A 2 -1.86 -5.40 6.61
N GLU A 3 -2.41 -6.32 7.38
CA GLU A 3 -1.89 -7.68 7.49
C GLU A 3 -2.76 -8.62 6.65
N GLN A 4 -2.13 -9.30 5.69
CA GLN A 4 -2.82 -10.18 4.74
C GLN A 4 -2.03 -11.47 4.50
N TYR A 5 -2.75 -12.57 4.26
CA TYR A 5 -2.11 -13.84 3.90
C TYR A 5 -1.73 -13.82 2.42
N ARG A 6 -0.47 -14.12 2.11
CA ARG A 6 0.05 -14.19 0.74
C ARG A 6 0.24 -15.65 0.32
N PRO A 7 -0.66 -16.23 -0.50
CA PRO A 7 -0.59 -17.64 -0.89
C PRO A 7 0.69 -18.03 -1.65
N ALA A 8 1.31 -17.06 -2.35
CA ALA A 8 2.53 -17.28 -3.12
C ALA A 8 3.73 -17.69 -2.25
N ILE A 9 3.77 -17.22 -0.99
CA ILE A 9 4.83 -17.57 -0.02
C ILE A 9 4.31 -18.33 1.20
N GLY A 10 2.98 -18.39 1.41
CA GLY A 10 2.36 -19.17 2.47
C GLY A 10 2.44 -18.51 3.86
N GLU A 11 2.56 -17.19 3.92
CA GLU A 11 2.77 -16.43 5.15
C GLU A 11 1.85 -15.20 5.27
N HIS A 12 1.65 -14.70 6.48
CA HIS A 12 1.00 -13.40 6.73
C HIS A 12 2.03 -12.29 6.64
N CYS A 13 1.74 -11.29 5.81
CA CYS A 13 2.63 -10.17 5.54
C CYS A 13 2.00 -8.87 6.04
N LEU A 14 2.79 -8.05 6.73
CA LEU A 14 2.40 -6.69 7.09
C LEU A 14 2.85 -5.74 5.97
N GLU A 15 1.90 -5.13 5.30
CA GLU A 15 2.14 -4.39 4.06
C GLU A 15 1.50 -2.99 4.08
N LEU A 16 1.89 -2.16 3.12
CA LEU A 16 1.06 -1.00 2.74
C LEU A 16 -0.23 -1.49 2.07
N VAL A 17 -1.26 -0.64 2.08
CA VAL A 17 -2.47 -0.86 1.27
C VAL A 17 -2.06 -0.88 -0.19
N ALA A 18 -2.53 -1.88 -0.93
CA ALA A 18 -2.15 -2.05 -2.32
C ALA A 18 -3.15 -2.94 -3.05
N GLY A 19 -3.52 -2.53 -4.26
CA GLY A 19 -4.30 -3.36 -5.16
C GLY A 19 -4.06 -3.02 -6.63
N VAL A 20 -4.94 -3.53 -7.48
CA VAL A 20 -4.78 -3.46 -8.93
C VAL A 20 -5.35 -2.15 -9.44
N VAL A 21 -4.65 -1.53 -10.39
CA VAL A 21 -5.18 -0.37 -11.13
C VAL A 21 -6.17 -0.88 -12.17
N GLU A 22 -7.42 -0.47 -12.07
CA GLU A 22 -8.45 -0.90 -13.03
C GLU A 22 -8.38 -0.11 -14.35
N ASP A 23 -9.05 -0.64 -15.38
CA ASP A 23 -9.07 -0.01 -16.70
C ASP A 23 -9.68 1.40 -16.63
N GLY A 24 -8.86 2.40 -16.95
CA GLY A 24 -9.25 3.81 -16.95
C GLY A 24 -8.92 4.55 -15.65
N GLU A 25 -8.38 3.87 -14.63
CA GLU A 25 -7.89 4.52 -13.42
C GLU A 25 -6.44 5.00 -13.57
N SER A 26 -6.15 6.16 -12.98
CA SER A 26 -4.80 6.57 -12.60
C SER A 26 -4.36 5.86 -11.31
N TYR A 27 -3.05 5.80 -11.06
CA TYR A 27 -2.51 5.24 -9.80
C TYR A 27 -3.06 5.93 -8.55
N THR A 28 -3.32 7.23 -8.63
CA THR A 28 -3.90 8.01 -7.54
C THR A 28 -5.38 7.66 -7.32
N GLU A 29 -6.15 7.40 -8.38
CA GLU A 29 -7.54 6.95 -8.24
C GLU A 29 -7.60 5.55 -7.63
N ALA A 30 -6.80 4.61 -8.15
CA ALA A 30 -6.69 3.25 -7.61
C ALA A 30 -6.26 3.28 -6.14
N GLY A 31 -5.22 4.05 -5.78
CA GLY A 31 -4.76 4.15 -4.39
C GLY A 31 -5.81 4.71 -3.43
N ALA A 32 -6.64 5.66 -3.87
CA ALA A 32 -7.74 6.19 -3.06
C ALA A 32 -8.88 5.17 -2.88
N ARG A 33 -9.19 4.39 -3.94
CA ARG A 33 -10.18 3.32 -3.89
C ARG A 33 -9.75 2.21 -2.94
N GLU A 34 -8.56 1.67 -3.12
CA GLU A 34 -7.98 0.61 -2.28
C GLU A 34 -7.88 1.04 -0.81
N LEU A 35 -7.49 2.29 -0.54
CA LEU A 35 -7.46 2.83 0.83
C LEU A 35 -8.84 2.85 1.50
N ARG A 36 -9.89 3.17 0.74
CA ARG A 36 -11.27 3.15 1.23
C ARG A 36 -11.75 1.71 1.47
N GLU A 37 -11.51 0.81 0.52
CA GLU A 37 -11.95 -0.59 0.56
C GLU A 37 -11.22 -1.38 1.65
N GLU A 38 -9.89 -1.39 1.61
CA GLU A 38 -9.05 -2.18 2.49
C GLU A 38 -8.93 -1.58 3.89
N ALA A 39 -8.71 -0.26 4.00
CA ALA A 39 -8.37 0.38 5.27
C ALA A 39 -9.48 1.24 5.89
N GLY A 40 -10.53 1.59 5.13
CA GLY A 40 -11.66 2.37 5.63
C GLY A 40 -11.33 3.84 5.82
N PHE A 41 -10.50 4.42 4.95
CA PHE A 41 -10.19 5.84 4.96
C PHE A 41 -10.44 6.51 3.61
N ASP A 42 -11.07 7.68 3.67
CA ASP A 42 -11.23 8.58 2.54
C ASP A 42 -10.19 9.72 2.62
N PRO A 43 -9.27 9.85 1.65
CA PRO A 43 -8.25 10.88 1.69
C PRO A 43 -8.76 12.22 1.14
N ALA A 44 -8.35 13.33 1.76
CA ALA A 44 -8.59 14.67 1.23
C ALA A 44 -7.64 15.02 0.07
N GLY A 45 -6.48 14.37 0.01
CA GLY A 45 -5.49 14.53 -1.05
C GLY A 45 -4.73 13.23 -1.31
N ILE A 46 -4.41 13.00 -2.58
CA ILE A 46 -3.55 11.89 -3.00
C ILE A 46 -2.55 12.39 -4.05
N SER A 47 -1.31 11.96 -3.92
CA SER A 47 -0.21 12.35 -4.80
C SER A 47 0.63 11.15 -5.21
N LEU A 48 1.14 11.18 -6.44
CA LEU A 48 2.11 10.19 -6.91
C LEU A 48 3.48 10.52 -6.31
N VAL A 49 4.10 9.53 -5.66
CA VAL A 49 5.46 9.62 -5.14
C VAL A 49 6.45 9.16 -6.20
N GLU A 50 6.25 7.96 -6.75
CA GLU A 50 7.17 7.38 -7.73
C GLU A 50 6.46 6.31 -8.57
N GLU A 51 6.91 6.09 -9.82
CA GLU A 51 6.44 5.01 -10.69
C GLU A 51 7.62 4.25 -11.32
N PHE A 52 7.62 2.92 -11.18
CA PHE A 52 8.75 2.10 -11.60
C PHE A 52 8.36 0.72 -12.13
N TRP A 53 9.33 0.04 -12.75
CA TRP A 53 9.19 -1.34 -13.18
C TRP A 53 9.62 -2.30 -12.07
N CYS A 54 8.78 -3.29 -11.76
CA CYS A 54 9.11 -4.33 -10.80
C CYS A 54 9.82 -5.49 -11.51
N ALA A 55 10.86 -6.02 -10.87
CA ALA A 55 11.52 -7.27 -11.26
C ALA A 55 11.76 -7.38 -12.78
N THR A 56 12.45 -6.38 -13.37
CA THR A 56 12.62 -6.18 -14.82
C THR A 56 13.21 -7.38 -15.58
N GLY A 57 13.87 -8.31 -14.87
CA GLY A 57 14.38 -9.56 -15.42
C GLY A 57 13.33 -10.67 -15.59
N VAL A 58 12.12 -10.53 -15.03
CA VAL A 58 11.11 -11.60 -14.96
C VAL A 58 9.67 -11.16 -15.22
N LEU A 59 9.30 -9.91 -14.89
CA LEU A 59 7.92 -9.43 -14.98
C LEU A 59 7.78 -8.21 -15.87
N ARG A 60 6.65 -8.13 -16.60
CA ARG A 60 6.16 -6.90 -17.23
C ARG A 60 5.14 -6.25 -16.30
N HIS A 61 5.62 -5.80 -15.15
CA HIS A 61 4.76 -5.22 -14.11
C HIS A 61 5.30 -3.84 -13.74
N ARG A 62 4.43 -2.83 -13.80
CA ARG A 62 4.70 -1.50 -13.28
C ARG A 62 3.96 -1.33 -11.97
N ARG A 63 4.56 -0.55 -11.07
CA ARG A 63 4.01 -0.18 -9.77
C ARG A 63 4.18 1.32 -9.58
N ALA A 64 3.27 1.90 -8.83
CA ALA A 64 3.41 3.25 -8.30
C ALA A 64 3.29 3.23 -6.78
N ILE A 65 3.99 4.17 -6.14
CA ILE A 65 3.76 4.55 -4.74
C ILE A 65 2.98 5.86 -4.75
N VAL A 66 1.92 5.92 -3.97
CA VAL A 66 1.11 7.12 -3.78
C VAL A 66 1.05 7.48 -2.30
N PHE A 67 0.94 8.76 -2.01
CA PHE A 67 0.81 9.29 -0.66
C PHE A 67 -0.56 9.92 -0.48
N ALA A 68 -1.26 9.51 0.59
CA ALA A 68 -2.61 9.94 0.92
C ALA A 68 -2.60 10.75 2.22
N GLU A 69 -3.30 11.89 2.23
CA GLU A 69 -3.35 12.81 3.36
C GLU A 69 -4.78 13.27 3.68
N GLY A 70 -4.97 13.81 4.89
CA GLY A 70 -6.27 14.27 5.35
C GLY A 70 -7.30 13.14 5.45
N LEU A 71 -6.91 12.03 6.07
CA LEU A 71 -7.70 10.80 6.14
C LEU A 71 -8.95 10.97 7.02
N THR A 72 -10.11 10.63 6.47
CA THR A 72 -11.38 10.56 7.21
C THR A 72 -11.87 9.11 7.28
N PRO A 73 -12.23 8.58 8.47
CA PRO A 73 -12.76 7.23 8.58
C PRO A 73 -14.07 7.06 7.82
N VAL A 74 -14.20 5.95 7.10
CA VAL A 74 -15.39 5.54 6.36
C VAL A 74 -15.68 4.05 6.57
N GLU A 75 -16.87 3.60 6.19
CA GLU A 75 -17.21 2.18 6.24
C GLU A 75 -16.36 1.40 5.22
N ARG A 76 -15.68 0.36 5.70
CA ARG A 76 -14.87 -0.54 4.86
C ARG A 76 -15.75 -1.36 3.95
N GLN A 77 -15.31 -1.55 2.72
CA GLN A 77 -15.97 -2.38 1.71
C GLN A 77 -14.93 -3.36 1.18
N LEU A 78 -14.70 -4.44 1.94
CA LEU A 78 -13.82 -5.52 1.51
C LEU A 78 -14.54 -6.37 0.46
N ASP A 79 -13.80 -6.81 -0.55
CA ASP A 79 -14.30 -7.85 -1.44
C ASP A 79 -14.41 -9.20 -0.70
N GLY A 80 -15.32 -10.06 -1.15
CA GLY A 80 -15.66 -11.31 -0.43
C GLY A 80 -14.52 -12.32 -0.29
N ASN A 81 -13.39 -12.10 -0.96
CA ASN A 81 -12.17 -12.90 -0.91
C ASN A 81 -11.02 -12.21 -0.15
N GLU A 82 -11.23 -11.00 0.38
CA GLU A 82 -10.22 -10.23 1.08
C GLU A 82 -10.33 -10.39 2.60
N PHE A 83 -9.32 -11.03 3.17
CA PHE A 83 -9.21 -11.24 4.62
C PHE A 83 -7.97 -10.53 5.13
N LEU A 84 -8.13 -9.25 5.48
CA LEU A 84 -7.05 -8.43 6.02
C LEU A 84 -7.47 -7.63 7.26
N THR A 85 -6.50 -7.41 8.15
CA THR A 85 -6.65 -6.59 9.35
C THR A 85 -5.84 -5.31 9.22
N VAL A 86 -6.43 -4.19 9.65
CA VAL A 86 -5.77 -2.88 9.60
C VAL A 86 -5.02 -2.67 10.91
N THR A 87 -3.75 -2.29 10.81
CA THR A 87 -2.91 -1.91 11.94
C THR A 87 -2.30 -0.53 11.71
N THR A 88 -2.51 0.39 12.66
CA THR A 88 -1.80 1.67 12.69
C THR A 88 -0.41 1.47 13.30
N VAL A 89 0.59 2.07 12.66
CA VAL A 89 2.00 1.98 13.07
C VAL A 89 2.53 3.41 13.21
N PRO A 90 3.21 3.75 14.30
CA PRO A 90 3.90 5.04 14.42
C PRO A 90 4.91 5.23 13.27
N VAL A 91 5.06 6.45 12.77
CA VAL A 91 5.89 6.73 11.58
C VAL A 91 7.37 6.41 11.85
N GLU A 92 7.81 6.63 13.09
CA GLU A 92 9.14 6.27 13.58
C GLU A 92 9.43 4.77 13.49
N ASP A 93 8.41 3.93 13.71
CA ASP A 93 8.51 2.47 13.72
C ASP A 93 8.25 1.87 12.33
N ALA A 94 7.66 2.63 11.40
CA ALA A 94 7.16 2.11 10.13
C ALA A 94 8.23 1.36 9.32
N LEU A 95 9.45 1.92 9.23
CA LEU A 95 10.55 1.27 8.50
C LEU A 95 11.05 0.00 9.20
N GLU A 96 11.06 -0.04 10.53
CA GLU A 96 11.42 -1.24 11.28
C GLU A 96 10.39 -2.34 11.00
N ARG A 97 9.10 -2.01 11.08
CA ARG A 97 7.99 -2.93 10.85
C ARG A 97 7.98 -3.47 9.42
N ALA A 98 8.25 -2.63 8.42
CA ALA A 98 8.31 -3.04 7.02
C ALA A 98 9.51 -3.96 6.68
N ARG A 99 10.56 -3.94 7.51
CA ARG A 99 11.75 -4.79 7.34
C ARG A 99 11.64 -6.13 8.06
N ALA A 100 10.63 -6.31 8.91
CA ALA A 100 10.41 -7.57 9.61
C ALA A 100 9.91 -8.64 8.64
N GLU A 101 10.44 -9.86 8.75
CA GLU A 101 10.01 -10.97 7.90
C GLU A 101 8.58 -11.44 8.27
N PRO A 102 7.75 -11.82 7.28
CA PRO A 102 8.03 -11.75 5.84
C PRO A 102 7.93 -10.31 5.30
N ALA A 103 8.99 -9.84 4.64
CA ALA A 103 9.07 -8.49 4.10
C ALA A 103 8.81 -8.46 2.58
N ASN A 104 8.27 -7.35 2.08
CA ASN A 104 8.08 -7.12 0.64
C ASN A 104 8.70 -5.80 0.17
N ASP A 105 9.04 -5.76 -1.11
CA ASP A 105 9.68 -4.62 -1.77
C ASP A 105 8.81 -3.36 -1.71
N ALA A 106 7.52 -3.45 -2.08
CA ALA A 106 6.60 -2.32 -2.17
C ALA A 106 6.48 -1.53 -0.87
N THR A 107 6.41 -2.25 0.25
CA THR A 107 6.23 -1.66 1.58
C THR A 107 7.50 -0.95 2.05
N ILE A 108 8.67 -1.58 1.83
CA ILE A 108 9.96 -0.97 2.16
C ILE A 108 10.21 0.26 1.27
N GLU A 109 10.01 0.13 -0.04
CA GLU A 109 10.17 1.19 -1.02
C GLU A 109 9.24 2.36 -0.72
N GLY A 110 7.95 2.11 -0.48
CA GLY A 110 6.97 3.15 -0.21
C GLY A 110 7.33 4.01 1.01
N ILE A 111 7.82 3.38 2.08
CA ILE A 111 8.28 4.11 3.28
C ILE A 111 9.57 4.89 3.01
N LEU A 112 10.55 4.27 2.33
CA LEU A 112 11.83 4.92 2.05
C LEU A 112 11.70 6.11 1.10
N LEU A 113 10.90 5.98 0.05
CA LEU A 113 10.63 7.04 -0.92
C LEU A 113 9.86 8.19 -0.25
N SER A 114 8.79 7.88 0.50
CA SER A 114 8.02 8.91 1.21
C SER A 114 8.88 9.67 2.22
N ARG A 115 9.80 8.99 2.90
CA ARG A 115 10.77 9.64 3.82
C ARG A 115 11.80 10.49 3.07
N ALA A 116 12.29 10.03 1.92
CA ALA A 116 13.23 10.79 1.10
C ALA A 116 12.62 12.12 0.61
N ASP A 117 11.32 12.12 0.36
CA ASP A 117 10.55 13.28 -0.08
C ASP A 117 10.01 14.14 1.07
N GLY A 118 10.28 13.76 2.33
CA GLY A 118 9.86 14.52 3.51
C GLY A 118 8.35 14.44 3.82
N LEU A 119 7.67 13.40 3.33
CA LEU A 119 6.26 13.13 3.60
C LEU A 119 6.03 12.38 4.92
N LEU A 120 7.08 11.75 5.46
CA LEU A 120 7.12 11.00 6.72
C LEU A 120 8.23 11.47 7.64
#